data_AF-A0A935P6M8-F1
#
_entry.id   AF-A0A935P6M8-F1
#
_cell.length_a   1.000
_cell.length_b   1.000
_cell.length_c   1.000
_cell.angle_alpha   90.00
_cell.angle_beta   90.00
_cell.angle_gamma   90.00
#
_symmetry.space_group_name_H-M   'P 1'
#
loop_
_entity.id
_entity.type
_entity.pdbx_description
1 polymer ?
#
loop_
_entity_poly.entity_id
_entity_poly.type
_entity_poly.pdbx_seq_one_letter_code
_entity_poly.pdbx_strand_id
1 'polypeptide(L)' 'MEPHLKSLLHTLVATAMYLLLFLIVLPPLMELLERPLGRVLYGALVAGGVAFGFRLRALVKKL' A
#
# COMPACT_ATOMS: atom_id res chain seq x y z
N MET A 1 -11.91 19.90 12.83
CA MET A 1 -11.85 18.49 12.40
C MET A 1 -11.17 17.70 13.49
N GLU A 2 -11.86 16.72 14.07
CA GLU A 2 -11.29 15.86 15.12
C GLU A 2 -9.96 15.24 14.63
N PRO A 3 -8.93 15.19 15.48
CA PRO A 3 -7.60 14.69 15.10
C PRO A 3 -7.64 13.25 14.55
N HIS A 4 -8.63 12.45 14.95
CA HIS A 4 -8.87 11.11 14.44
C HIS A 4 -9.34 11.10 12.98
N LEU A 5 -10.27 11.99 12.62
CA LEU A 5 -10.81 12.09 11.26
C LEU A 5 -9.72 12.48 10.26
N LYS A 6 -8.84 13.42 10.64
CA LYS A 6 -7.70 13.84 9.82
C LYS A 6 -6.71 12.69 9.59
N SER A 7 -6.43 11.89 10.63
CA SER A 7 -5.53 10.73 10.54
C SER A 7 -6.10 9.62 9.66
N LEU A 8 -7.40 9.36 9.76
CA LEU A 8 -8.12 8.43 8.90
C LEU A 8 -8.06 8.84 7.43
N LEU A 9 -8.43 10.10 7.13
CA LEU A 9 -8.43 10.62 5.77
C LEU A 9 -7.03 10.56 5.15
N HIS A 10 -6.00 10.91 5.92
CA HIS A 10 -4.62 10.85 5.44
C HIS A 10 -4.16 9.41 5.16
N THR A 11 -4.56 8.46 6.00
CA THR A 11 -4.26 7.03 5.79
C THR A 11 -5.02 6.48 4.58
N LEU A 12 -6.27 6.90 4.38
CA LEU A 12 -7.09 6.52 3.26
C LEU A 12 -6.50 7.03 1.94
N VAL A 13 -6.10 8.31 1.89
CA VAL A 13 -5.43 8.92 0.75
C VAL A 13 -4.09 8.23 0.48
N ALA A 14 -3.28 7.98 1.50
CA ALA A 14 -2.01 7.26 1.34
C ALA A 14 -2.22 5.84 0.80
N THR A 15 -3.26 5.14 1.26
CA THR A 15 -3.62 3.80 0.77
C THR A 15 -4.07 3.85 -0.70
N ALA A 16 -4.89 4.84 -1.07
CA ALA A 16 -5.32 5.04 -2.46
C ALA A 16 -4.14 5.38 -3.38
N MET A 17 -3.22 6.23 -2.94
CA MET A 17 -1.99 6.54 -3.67
C MET A 17 -1.11 5.31 -3.84
N TYR A 18 -0.97 4.49 -2.79
CA TYR A 18 -0.22 3.23 -2.86
C TYR A 18 -0.83 2.27 -3.88
N LEU A 19 -2.17 2.16 -3.92
CA LEU A 19 -2.90 1.37 -4.91
C LEU A 19 -2.67 1.85 -6.35
N LEU A 20 -2.69 3.16 -6.57
CA LEU A 20 -2.38 3.75 -7.88
C LEU A 20 -0.93 3.46 -8.28
N LEU A 21 0.01 3.62 -7.35
CA LEU A 21 1.42 3.33 -7.59
C LEU A 21 1.62 1.84 -7.89
N PHE A 22 0.91 0.96 -7.19
CA PHE A 22 0.89 -0.47 -7.48
C PHE A 22 0.39 -0.75 -8.91
N LEU A 23 -0.72 -0.14 -9.33
CA LEU A 23 -1.26 -0.29 -10.69
C LEU A 23 -0.30 0.16 -11.80
N ILE A 24 0.46 1.23 -11.56
CA ILE A 24 1.43 1.77 -12.53
C ILE A 24 2.70 0.91 -12.57
N VAL A 25 3.16 0.46 -11.39
CA VAL A 25 4.44 -0.23 -11.23
C VAL A 25 4.30 -1.73 -11.49
N LEU A 26 3.12 -2.33 -11.30
CA LEU A 26 2.89 -3.76 -11.47
C LEU A 26 3.16 -4.28 -12.90
N PRO A 27 2.71 -3.63 -13.99
CA PRO A 27 3.00 -4.08 -15.36
C PRO A 27 4.50 -4.22 -15.65
N PRO A 28 5.36 -3.20 -15.42
CA PRO A 28 6.80 -3.36 -15.62
C PRO A 28 7.43 -4.32 -14.59
N LEU A 29 6.84 -4.48 -13.40
CA LEU A 29 7.31 -5.45 -12.43
C LEU A 29 7.08 -6.90 -12.89
N MET A 30 5.98 -7.17 -13.61
CA MET A 30 5.64 -8.49 -14.13
C MET A 30 6.68 -8.95 -15.16
N GLU A 31 7.17 -8.05 -16.01
CA GLU A 31 8.27 -8.33 -16.95
C GLU A 31 9.59 -8.64 -16.23
N LEU A 32 9.81 -8.02 -15.06
CA LEU A 32 11.00 -8.22 -14.24
C LEU A 32 10.92 -9.43 -13.31
N LEU A 33 9.75 -10.08 -13.19
CA LEU A 33 9.49 -11.16 -12.22
C LEU A 33 10.33 -12.42 -12.47
N GLU A 34 10.76 -12.62 -13.72
CA GLU A 34 11.71 -13.67 -14.09
C GLU A 34 13.08 -13.48 -13.41
N ARG A 35 13.44 -12.21 -13.13
CA ARG A 35 14.69 -11.85 -12.46
C ARG A 35 14.52 -11.90 -10.93
N PRO A 36 15.56 -12.31 -10.18
CA PRO A 36 15.52 -12.33 -8.72
C PRO A 36 15.21 -10.94 -8.12
N LEU A 37 15.70 -9.86 -8.75
CA LEU A 37 15.40 -8.48 -8.36
C LEU A 37 13.90 -8.15 -8.46
N GLY A 38 13.21 -8.58 -9.51
CA GLY A 38 11.77 -8.32 -9.68
C GLY A 38 10.94 -9.03 -8.61
N ARG A 39 11.32 -10.25 -8.20
CA ARG A 39 10.66 -10.97 -7.10
C ARG A 39 10.83 -10.27 -5.76
N VAL A 40 12.01 -9.71 -5.49
CA VAL A 40 12.26 -8.93 -4.26
C VAL A 40 11.42 -7.67 -4.26
N LEU A 41 11.40 -6.93 -5.37
CA LEU A 41 10.57 -5.74 -5.50
C LEU A 41 9.08 -6.06 -5.36
N TYR A 42 8.63 -7.16 -5.96
CA TYR A 42 7.25 -7.64 -5.85
C TYR A 42 6.88 -7.95 -4.41
N GLY A 43 7.73 -8.71 -3.72
CA GLY A 43 7.55 -9.04 -2.31
C GLY A 43 7.49 -7.80 -1.42
N ALA A 44 8.37 -6.82 -1.66
CA ALA A 44 8.35 -5.54 -0.94
C ALA A 44 7.06 -4.74 -1.20
N LEU A 45 6.57 -4.74 -2.44
CA LEU A 45 5.32 -4.07 -2.84
C LEU A 45 4.10 -4.72 -2.15
N VAL A 46 4.03 -6.06 -2.15
CA VAL A 46 2.95 -6.81 -1.50
C VAL A 46 3.00 -6.64 0.01
N ALA A 47 4.18 -6.73 0.63
CA ALA A 47 4.36 -6.52 2.07
C ALA A 47 3.96 -5.10 2.49
N GLY A 48 4.30 -4.09 1.69
CA GLY A 48 3.87 -2.71 1.91
C GLY A 48 2.35 -2.57 1.85
N GLY A 49 1.70 -3.18 0.86
CA GLY A 49 0.23 -3.22 0.77
C GLY A 49 -0.44 -3.86 1.98
N VAL A 50 0.08 -5.00 2.45
CA VAL A 50 -0.42 -5.69 3.66
C VAL A 50 -0.26 -4.81 4.90
N ALA A 51 0.90 -4.14 5.07
CA ALA A 51 1.14 -3.24 6.19
C ALA A 51 0.17 -2.04 6.19
N PHE A 52 -0.14 -1.47 5.02
CA PHE A 52 -1.17 -0.43 4.89
C PHE A 52 -2.56 -0.95 5.25
N GLY A 53 -2.92 -2.16 4.81
CA GLY A 53 -4.18 -2.81 5.19
C GLY A 53 -4.33 -3.01 6.71
N PHE A 54 -3.27 -3.44 7.38
CA PHE A 54 -3.24 -3.56 8.85
C PHE A 54 -3.38 -2.21 9.55
N ARG A 55 -2.67 -1.17 9.08
CA ARG A 55 -2.80 0.19 9.60
C ARG A 55 -4.22 0.73 9.45
N LEU A 56 -4.84 0.54 8.29
CA LEU A 56 -6.21 0.97 8.03
C LEU A 56 -7.18 0.23 8.95
N ARG A 57 -7.03 -1.09 9.11
CA ARG A 57 -7.85 -1.89 10.03
C ARG A 57 -7.70 -1.46 11.49
N ALA A 58 -6.49 -1.13 11.93
CA ALA A 58 -6.23 -0.65 13.28
C ALA A 58 -6.85 0.74 13.54
N LEU A 59 -6.82 1.62 12.55
CA LEU A 59 -7.49 2.93 12.60
C LEU A 59 -9.01 2.81 12.63
N VAL A 60 -9.58 1.92 11.80
CA VAL A 60 -11.03 1.66 11.80
C VAL A 60 -11.50 1.04 13.11
N LYS A 61 -10.72 0.14 13.73
CA LYS A 61 -11.04 -0.42 15.06
C LYS A 61 -10.94 0.57 16.22
N LYS A 62 -10.23 1.68 16.03
CA LYS A 62 -10.08 2.74 17.02
C LYS A 62 -11.16 3.81 16.94
N LEU A 63 -11.95 3.80 15.86
CA LEU A 63 -13.13 4.63 15.69
C LEU A 63 -14.34 3.96 16.36
#